data_AF-A0A143WX01-F1
#
_entry.id   AF-A0A143WX01-F1
#
_cell.length_a   1.000
_cell.length_b   1.000
_cell.length_c   1.000
_cell.angle_alpha   90.00
_cell.angle_beta   90.00
_cell.angle_gamma   90.00
#
_symmetry.space_group_name_H-M   'P 1'
#
loop_
_entity.id
_entity.type
_entity.pdbx_description
1 polymer ?
#
loop_
_entity_poly.entity_id
_entity_poly.type
_entity_poly.pdbx_seq_one_letter_code
_entity_poly.pdbx_strand_id
1 'polypeptide(L)'
;MNDQEKQTQEFTDGEMVDERAPIVIEADNRNKNYLFEFEDDLTKQNIDKETIHTYVSSIEFYLIQYLTYDGKIISMEDGANTGRIDDFLSEFFLHKCMWASVKTLKEYLVSLDLFYQSMAKHQHISEEDAKQVTDYLISHKDPLIDRYTNYNDDPESLDHHWELFI
;
A
#
# COMPACT_ATOMS: atom_id res chain seq x y z
N MET A 1 -32.49 -42.17 -31.39
CA MET A 1 -32.25 -40.95 -32.17
C MET A 1 -33.05 -39.86 -31.46
N ASN A 2 -32.45 -39.23 -30.44
CA ASN A 2 -31.61 -38.02 -30.54
C ASN A 2 -32.52 -36.79 -30.69
N ASP A 3 -32.47 -35.73 -29.88
CA ASP A 3 -31.46 -35.29 -28.93
C ASP A 3 -32.09 -34.48 -27.80
N GLN A 4 -31.64 -34.77 -26.57
CA GLN A 4 -31.68 -33.81 -25.47
C GLN A 4 -30.52 -32.85 -25.68
N GLU A 5 -30.79 -31.65 -26.17
CA GLU A 5 -29.87 -30.53 -25.98
C GLU A 5 -30.51 -29.56 -25.01
N LYS A 6 -30.17 -29.77 -23.73
CA LYS A 6 -30.11 -28.68 -22.75
C LYS A 6 -29.32 -27.55 -23.41
N GLN A 7 -29.95 -26.41 -23.63
CA GLN A 7 -29.21 -25.16 -23.76
C GLN A 7 -28.57 -24.90 -22.40
N THR A 8 -27.36 -25.42 -22.23
CA THR A 8 -26.43 -24.92 -21.22
C THR A 8 -26.15 -23.49 -21.63
N GLN A 9 -26.70 -22.52 -20.91
CA GLN A 9 -26.13 -21.18 -20.90
C GLN A 9 -24.69 -21.34 -20.42
N GLU A 10 -23.74 -21.31 -21.36
CA GLU A 10 -22.35 -21.03 -21.04
C GLU A 10 -22.31 -19.61 -20.49
N PHE A 11 -22.26 -19.51 -19.16
CA PHE A 11 -21.69 -18.36 -18.51
C PHE A 11 -20.20 -18.43 -18.80
N THR A 12 -19.76 -17.75 -19.86
CA THR A 12 -18.36 -17.39 -19.97
C THR A 12 -18.07 -16.49 -18.78
N ASP A 13 -17.31 -16.99 -17.82
CA ASP A 13 -16.65 -16.16 -16.80
C ASP A 13 -15.95 -15.05 -17.57
N GLY A 14 -16.52 -13.84 -17.51
CA GLY A 14 -15.91 -12.67 -18.11
C GLY A 14 -14.59 -12.47 -17.40
N GLU A 15 -13.48 -12.84 -18.06
CA GLU A 15 -12.16 -12.39 -17.66
C GLU A 15 -12.26 -10.87 -17.50
N MET A 16 -12.16 -10.40 -16.27
CA MET A 16 -12.02 -8.99 -15.96
C MET A 16 -10.66 -8.59 -16.51
N VAL A 17 -10.62 -8.16 -17.77
CA VAL A 17 -9.40 -7.69 -18.42
C VAL A 17 -8.97 -6.45 -17.65
N ASP A 18 -7.82 -6.56 -16.98
CA ASP A 18 -7.19 -5.42 -16.32
C ASP A 18 -6.83 -4.39 -17.40
N GLU A 19 -7.61 -3.30 -17.48
CA GLU A 19 -7.48 -2.26 -18.51
C GLU A 19 -6.22 -1.39 -18.34
N ARG A 20 -5.44 -1.62 -17.28
CA ARG A 20 -4.20 -0.89 -17.01
C ARG A 20 -3.12 -1.26 -18.02
N ALA A 21 -2.17 -0.33 -18.21
CA ALA A 21 -1.05 -0.55 -19.13
C ALA A 21 -0.26 -1.82 -18.74
N PRO A 22 0.23 -2.64 -19.70
CA PRO A 22 0.94 -3.89 -19.40
C PRO A 22 2.11 -3.75 -18.43
N ILE A 23 2.80 -2.61 -18.48
CA ILE A 23 3.92 -2.30 -17.59
C ILE A 23 3.50 -2.10 -16.13
N VAL A 24 2.28 -1.62 -15.88
CA VAL A 24 1.70 -1.50 -14.53
C VAL A 24 1.32 -2.89 -14.02
N ILE A 25 0.74 -3.72 -14.88
CA ILE A 25 0.40 -5.12 -14.54
C ILE A 25 1.67 -5.91 -14.16
N GLU A 26 2.75 -5.72 -14.90
CA GLU A 26 4.04 -6.36 -14.58
C GLU A 26 4.61 -5.87 -13.24
N ALA A 27 4.54 -4.55 -12.97
CA ALA A 27 4.96 -3.99 -11.69
C ALA A 27 4.13 -4.55 -10.52
N ASP A 28 2.81 -4.62 -10.66
CA ASP A 28 1.92 -5.19 -9.64
C ASP A 28 2.21 -6.65 -9.36
N ASN A 29 2.44 -7.44 -10.41
CA ASN A 29 2.76 -8.86 -10.25
C ASN A 29 4.10 -9.05 -9.52
N ARG A 30 5.09 -8.20 -9.79
CA ARG A 30 6.33 -8.18 -9.00
C ARG A 30 6.05 -7.78 -7.54
N ASN A 31 5.26 -6.74 -7.33
CA ASN A 31 4.93 -6.24 -5.99
C ASN A 31 4.18 -7.28 -5.14
N LYS A 32 3.31 -8.09 -5.75
CA LYS A 32 2.63 -9.21 -5.08
C LYS A 32 3.59 -10.26 -4.53
N ASN A 33 4.74 -10.50 -5.20
CA ASN A 33 5.74 -11.43 -4.67
C ASN A 33 6.34 -10.93 -3.35
N TYR A 34 6.62 -9.62 -3.23
CA TYR A 34 7.08 -9.03 -1.97
C TYR A 34 6.01 -9.13 -0.87
N LEU A 35 4.73 -8.99 -1.22
CA LEU A 35 3.63 -9.15 -0.27
C LEU A 35 3.54 -10.58 0.27
N PHE A 36 3.76 -11.60 -0.57
CA PHE A 36 3.79 -13.00 -0.12
C PHE A 36 4.94 -13.28 0.85
N GLU A 37 6.14 -12.79 0.56
CA GLU A 37 7.29 -12.93 1.47
C GLU A 37 7.06 -12.21 2.81
N PHE A 38 6.46 -11.02 2.75
CA PHE A 38 6.12 -10.25 3.93
C PHE A 38 5.06 -10.96 4.79
N GLU A 39 3.99 -11.47 4.17
CA GLU A 39 2.94 -12.22 4.88
C GLU A 39 3.48 -13.49 5.55
N ASP A 40 4.36 -14.22 4.86
CA ASP A 40 5.05 -15.41 5.40
C ASP A 40 5.92 -15.06 6.62
N ASP A 41 6.63 -13.93 6.56
CA ASP A 41 7.44 -13.43 7.67
C ASP A 41 6.60 -13.00 8.88
N LEU A 42 5.46 -12.33 8.67
CA LEU A 42 4.55 -11.98 9.76
C LEU A 42 3.91 -13.21 10.39
N THR A 43 3.56 -14.20 9.57
CA THR A 43 2.99 -15.48 10.05
C THR A 43 3.94 -16.22 10.97
N LYS A 44 5.24 -16.23 10.64
CA LYS A 44 6.29 -16.85 11.47
C LYS A 44 6.52 -16.13 12.81
N GLN A 45 6.11 -14.87 12.93
CA GLN A 45 6.22 -14.07 14.15
C GLN A 45 5.06 -14.29 15.14
N ASN A 46 4.10 -15.18 14.83
CA ASN A 46 2.89 -15.43 15.63
C ASN A 46 2.01 -14.18 15.84
N ILE A 47 2.02 -13.25 14.88
CA ILE A 47 1.07 -12.14 14.82
C ILE A 47 -0.31 -12.70 14.48
N ASP A 48 -1.38 -12.11 15.03
CA ASP A 48 -2.73 -12.58 14.72
C ASP A 48 -3.13 -12.25 13.28
N LYS A 49 -4.07 -13.05 12.73
CA LYS A 49 -4.45 -12.96 11.31
C LYS A 49 -5.05 -11.62 10.91
N GLU A 50 -5.77 -10.94 11.82
CA GLU A 50 -6.42 -9.66 11.52
C GLU A 50 -5.37 -8.55 11.41
N THR A 51 -4.37 -8.57 12.29
CA THR A 51 -3.21 -7.69 12.21
C THR A 51 -2.37 -7.96 10.95
N ILE A 52 -2.12 -9.23 10.61
CA ILE A 52 -1.41 -9.59 9.36
C ILE A 52 -2.15 -9.01 8.14
N HIS A 53 -3.46 -9.25 8.05
CA HIS A 53 -4.28 -8.73 6.96
C HIS A 53 -4.19 -7.19 6.87
N THR A 54 -4.25 -6.51 8.02
CA THR A 54 -4.14 -5.05 8.09
C THR A 54 -2.78 -4.57 7.56
N TYR A 55 -1.68 -5.20 7.96
CA TYR A 55 -0.34 -4.79 7.53
C TYR A 55 -0.09 -5.09 6.06
N VAL A 56 -0.47 -6.28 5.59
CA VAL A 56 -0.35 -6.65 4.16
C VAL A 56 -1.17 -5.71 3.30
N SER A 57 -2.42 -5.40 3.68
CA SER A 57 -3.28 -4.47 2.93
C SER A 57 -2.70 -3.05 2.89
N SER A 58 -2.06 -2.60 3.99
CA SER A 58 -1.41 -1.29 4.05
C SER A 58 -0.23 -1.23 3.07
N ILE A 59 0.59 -2.27 3.02
CA ILE A 59 1.72 -2.34 2.09
C ILE A 59 1.26 -2.54 0.64
N GLU A 60 0.22 -3.33 0.41
CA GLU A 60 -0.38 -3.48 -0.90
C GLU A 60 -0.82 -2.12 -1.45
N PHE A 61 -1.51 -1.31 -0.63
CA PHE A 61 -1.89 0.04 -1.02
C PHE A 61 -0.67 0.92 -1.34
N TYR A 62 0.36 0.88 -0.51
CA TYR A 62 1.59 1.62 -0.76
C TYR A 62 2.27 1.21 -2.09
N LEU A 63 2.46 -0.08 -2.33
CA LEU A 63 3.18 -0.59 -3.50
C LEU A 63 2.37 -0.49 -4.80
N ILE A 64 1.07 -0.76 -4.76
CA ILE A 64 0.21 -0.93 -5.94
C ILE A 64 -0.66 0.28 -6.22
N GLN A 65 -0.96 1.11 -5.22
CA GLN A 65 -1.76 2.33 -5.44
C GLN A 65 -0.88 3.57 -5.46
N TYR A 66 0.04 3.72 -4.51
CA TYR A 66 0.86 4.93 -4.42
C TYR A 66 2.08 4.90 -5.36
N LEU A 67 2.91 3.85 -5.33
CA LEU A 67 4.15 3.81 -6.14
C LEU A 67 3.89 3.74 -7.66
N THR A 68 2.69 3.35 -8.07
CA THR A 68 2.24 3.33 -9.46
C THR A 68 1.21 4.42 -9.78
N TYR A 69 1.03 5.38 -8.88
CA TYR A 69 0.04 6.45 -9.03
C TYR A 69 0.37 7.39 -10.20
N ASP A 70 -0.66 7.84 -10.91
CA ASP A 70 -0.59 8.88 -11.94
C ASP A 70 0.47 8.61 -13.04
N GLY A 71 0.48 7.36 -13.54
CA GLY A 71 1.35 6.94 -14.64
C GLY A 71 2.83 6.82 -14.28
N LYS A 72 3.20 7.02 -13.01
CA LYS A 72 4.55 6.71 -12.50
C LYS A 72 4.65 5.22 -12.22
N ILE A 73 5.86 4.68 -12.25
CA ILE A 73 6.16 3.29 -11.85
C ILE A 73 7.46 3.34 -11.07
N ILE A 74 7.33 3.49 -9.75
CA ILE A 74 8.45 3.50 -8.82
C ILE A 74 8.66 2.06 -8.33
N SER A 75 9.91 1.60 -8.28
CA SER A 75 10.21 0.25 -7.79
C SER A 75 10.06 0.18 -6.26
N MET A 76 9.98 -1.02 -5.70
CA MET A 76 9.88 -1.22 -4.25
C MET A 76 11.14 -0.68 -3.54
N GLU A 77 12.30 -0.88 -4.15
CA GLU A 77 13.60 -0.43 -3.68
C GLU A 77 13.68 1.10 -3.68
N ASP A 78 13.25 1.76 -4.76
CA ASP A 78 13.17 3.22 -4.81
C ASP A 78 12.10 3.79 -3.86
N GLY A 79 11.08 2.98 -3.54
CA GLY A 79 10.09 3.29 -2.49
C GLY A 79 10.71 3.40 -1.10
N ALA A 80 11.81 2.68 -0.82
CA ALA A 80 12.51 2.74 0.46
C ALA A 80 13.15 4.12 0.71
N ASN A 81 13.24 4.97 -0.31
CA ASN A 81 13.72 6.33 -0.15
C ASN A 81 12.81 7.11 0.82
N THR A 82 13.41 7.70 1.86
CA THR A 82 12.67 8.43 2.91
C THR A 82 11.83 9.59 2.38
N GLY A 83 12.23 10.22 1.27
CA GLY A 83 11.42 11.25 0.60
C GLY A 83 10.14 10.70 -0.04
N ARG A 84 10.13 9.44 -0.48
CA ARG A 84 8.91 8.76 -0.98
C ARG A 84 7.98 8.37 0.15
N ILE A 85 8.56 7.90 1.25
CA ILE A 85 7.79 7.58 2.46
C ILE A 85 7.16 8.84 3.06
N ASP A 86 7.90 9.95 3.10
CA ASP A 86 7.41 11.25 3.54
C ASP A 86 6.28 11.78 2.66
N ASP A 87 6.45 11.78 1.34
CA ASP A 87 5.41 12.20 0.40
C ASP A 87 4.15 11.32 0.51
N PHE A 88 4.33 10.01 0.68
CA PHE A 88 3.21 9.11 0.93
C PHE A 88 2.46 9.45 2.22
N LEU A 89 3.15 9.54 3.35
CA LEU A 89 2.50 9.67 4.67
C LEU A 89 2.00 11.09 4.94
N SER A 90 2.70 12.12 4.47
CA SER A 90 2.40 13.51 4.82
C SER A 90 1.54 14.22 3.78
N GLU A 91 1.57 13.77 2.52
CA GLU A 91 0.84 14.42 1.42
C GLU A 91 -0.21 13.50 0.81
N PHE A 92 0.18 12.36 0.24
CA PHE A 92 -0.76 11.50 -0.47
C PHE A 92 -1.81 10.91 0.48
N PHE A 93 -1.38 10.23 1.53
CA PHE A 93 -2.27 9.54 2.45
C PHE A 93 -3.17 10.53 3.19
N LEU A 94 -2.63 11.66 3.65
CA LEU A 94 -3.39 12.68 4.35
C LEU A 94 -4.48 13.32 3.48
N HIS A 95 -4.16 13.68 2.24
CA HIS A 95 -5.06 14.48 1.40
C HIS A 95 -5.80 13.68 0.31
N LYS A 96 -5.50 12.40 0.10
CA LYS A 96 -6.15 11.58 -0.95
C LYS A 96 -6.91 10.38 -0.39
N CYS A 97 -6.66 9.96 0.84
CA CYS A 97 -7.32 8.79 1.42
C CYS A 97 -8.38 9.22 2.43
N MET A 98 -9.66 9.08 2.08
CA MET A 98 -10.79 9.46 2.96
C MET A 98 -10.84 8.70 4.29
N TRP A 99 -10.16 7.57 4.39
CA TRP A 99 -10.02 6.77 5.62
C TRP A 99 -8.74 7.09 6.41
N ALA A 100 -8.02 8.13 6.03
CA ALA A 100 -6.86 8.62 6.76
C ALA A 100 -7.28 9.09 8.16
N SER A 101 -6.57 8.60 9.18
CA SER A 101 -6.81 8.92 10.57
C SER A 101 -5.52 8.69 11.35
N VAL A 102 -5.42 9.22 12.57
CA VAL A 102 -4.27 8.92 13.46
C VAL A 102 -4.12 7.42 13.71
N LYS A 103 -5.23 6.67 13.75
CA LYS A 103 -5.21 5.21 13.92
C LYS A 103 -4.57 4.54 12.70
N THR A 104 -5.08 4.83 11.50
CA THR A 104 -4.59 4.21 10.27
C THR A 104 -3.16 4.66 9.96
N LEU A 105 -2.78 5.91 10.22
CA LEU A 105 -1.39 6.37 10.15
C LEU A 105 -0.45 5.49 10.99
N LYS A 106 -0.80 5.20 12.24
CA LYS A 106 0.03 4.35 13.12
C LYS A 106 0.17 2.93 12.57
N GLU A 107 -0.88 2.40 11.95
CA GLU A 107 -0.83 1.10 11.27
C GLU A 107 0.14 1.14 10.08
N TYR A 108 0.10 2.20 9.26
CA TYR A 108 1.05 2.38 8.15
C TYR A 108 2.50 2.52 8.63
N LEU A 109 2.76 3.30 9.69
CA LEU A 109 4.10 3.45 10.25
C LEU A 109 4.70 2.09 10.66
N VAL A 110 3.92 1.25 11.34
CA VAL A 110 4.37 -0.09 11.75
C VAL A 110 4.51 -1.02 10.55
N SER A 111 3.55 -0.99 9.62
CA SER A 111 3.55 -1.86 8.45
C SER A 111 4.78 -1.57 7.57
N LEU A 112 5.09 -0.31 7.29
CA LEU A 112 6.24 0.11 6.49
C LEU A 112 7.56 -0.29 7.12
N ASP A 113 7.69 -0.11 8.44
CA ASP A 113 8.88 -0.52 9.18
C ASP A 113 9.11 -2.04 9.08
N LEU A 114 8.09 -2.84 9.40
CA LEU A 114 8.17 -4.30 9.32
C LEU A 114 8.40 -4.79 7.90
N PHE A 115 7.78 -4.14 6.91
CA PHE A 115 7.94 -4.50 5.51
C PHE A 115 9.37 -4.30 5.04
N TYR A 116 9.96 -3.12 5.23
CA TYR A 116 11.32 -2.86 4.76
C TYR A 116 12.37 -3.66 5.55
N GLN A 117 12.14 -3.97 6.84
CA GLN A 117 12.95 -4.95 7.56
C GLN A 117 12.86 -6.35 6.95
N SER A 118 11.67 -6.80 6.54
CA SER A 118 11.49 -8.06 5.83
C SER A 118 12.20 -8.05 4.47
N MET A 119 12.09 -6.97 3.69
CA MET A 119 12.77 -6.84 2.40
C MET A 119 14.30 -6.89 2.53
N ALA A 120 14.88 -6.29 3.58
CA ALA A 120 16.31 -6.42 3.86
C ALA A 120 16.70 -7.86 4.24
N LYS A 121 15.88 -8.54 5.04
CA LYS A 121 16.10 -9.95 5.42
C LYS A 121 16.11 -10.88 4.20
N HIS A 122 15.28 -10.61 3.19
CA HIS A 122 15.25 -11.33 1.91
C HIS A 122 16.26 -10.80 0.87
N GLN A 123 17.11 -9.83 1.25
CA GLN A 123 18.17 -9.25 0.42
C GLN A 123 17.67 -8.48 -0.81
N HIS A 124 16.42 -8.01 -0.81
CA HIS A 124 15.90 -7.14 -1.86
C HIS A 124 16.41 -5.70 -1.74
N ILE A 125 16.69 -5.26 -0.51
CA ILE A 125 17.36 -3.99 -0.20
C ILE A 125 18.48 -4.20 0.81
N SER A 126 19.32 -3.19 1.03
CA SER A 126 20.35 -3.26 2.06
C SER A 126 19.76 -3.09 3.47
N GLU A 127 20.44 -3.64 4.48
CA GLU A 127 20.09 -3.39 5.88
C GLU A 127 20.18 -1.90 6.25
N GLU A 128 21.09 -1.16 5.59
CA GLU A 128 21.24 0.28 5.78
C GLU A 128 20.02 1.05 5.25
N ASP A 129 19.50 0.69 4.06
CA ASP A 129 18.30 1.32 3.51
C ASP A 129 17.09 1.07 4.41
N ALA A 130 16.90 -0.19 4.86
CA ALA A 130 15.84 -0.52 5.81
C ALA A 130 15.98 0.25 7.13
N LYS A 131 17.22 0.39 7.63
CA LYS A 131 17.48 1.18 8.84
C LYS A 131 17.13 2.65 8.65
N GLN A 132 17.43 3.25 7.50
CA GLN A 132 17.09 4.64 7.20
C GLN A 132 15.57 4.84 7.20
N VAL A 133 14.81 3.88 6.67
CA VAL A 133 13.34 3.88 6.78
C VAL A 133 12.91 3.86 8.24
N THR A 134 13.39 2.91 9.04
CA THR A 134 13.06 2.81 10.47
C THR A 134 13.38 4.10 11.22
N ASP A 135 14.57 4.66 11.03
CA ASP A 135 15.01 5.90 11.68
C ASP A 135 14.11 7.09 11.30
N TYR A 136 13.74 7.19 10.01
CA TYR A 136 12.81 8.21 9.53
C TYR A 136 11.43 8.05 10.18
N LEU A 137 10.85 6.86 10.18
CA LEU A 137 9.53 6.59 10.74
C LEU A 137 9.48 6.89 12.25
N ILE A 138 10.53 6.54 12.99
CA ILE A 138 10.64 6.83 14.42
C ILE A 138 10.72 8.34 14.67
N SER A 139 11.57 9.05 13.91
CA SER A 139 11.79 10.49 14.11
C SER A 139 10.60 11.36 13.68
N HIS A 140 9.80 10.91 12.71
CA HIS A 140 8.68 11.67 12.16
C HIS A 140 7.31 11.24 12.67
N LYS A 141 7.23 10.18 13.48
CA LYS A 141 5.97 9.67 14.06
C LYS A 141 5.15 10.76 14.76
N ASP A 142 5.73 11.45 15.73
CA ASP A 142 4.98 12.44 16.53
C ASP A 142 4.60 13.67 15.69
N PRO A 143 5.52 14.26 14.88
CA PRO A 143 5.14 15.32 13.94
C PRO A 143 4.00 14.94 12.98
N LEU A 144 4.00 13.71 12.45
CA LEU A 144 2.93 13.23 11.57
C LEU A 144 1.61 13.08 12.33
N ILE A 145 1.63 12.55 13.57
CA ILE A 145 0.43 12.45 14.41
C ILE A 145 -0.17 13.83 14.67
N ASP A 146 0.65 14.80 15.07
CA ASP A 146 0.19 16.16 15.33
C ASP A 146 -0.43 16.79 14.09
N ARG A 147 0.19 16.59 12.92
CA ARG A 147 -0.35 17.05 11.62
C ARG A 147 -1.71 16.44 11.33
N TYR A 148 -1.88 15.13 11.51
CA TYR A 148 -3.15 14.43 11.28
C TYR A 148 -4.25 14.85 12.25
N THR A 149 -3.91 15.09 13.52
CA THR A 149 -4.86 15.61 14.50
C THR A 149 -5.35 17.00 14.09
N ASN A 150 -4.42 17.90 13.78
CA ASN A 150 -4.77 19.27 13.38
C ASN A 150 -5.57 19.33 12.08
N TYR A 151 -5.24 18.48 11.10
CA TYR A 151 -5.97 18.41 9.82
C TYR A 151 -7.41 17.95 10.01
N ASN A 152 -7.64 16.93 10.84
CA ASN A 152 -8.99 16.39 11.09
C ASN A 152 -9.86 17.31 11.96
N ASP A 153 -9.24 18.18 12.76
CA ASP A 153 -9.94 19.15 13.61
C ASP A 153 -10.25 20.47 12.87
N ASP A 154 -9.70 20.68 11.66
CA ASP A 154 -9.94 21.88 10.84
C ASP A 154 -11.22 21.74 9.99
N PRO A 155 -12.28 22.52 10.24
CA PRO A 155 -13.50 22.46 9.44
C PRO A 155 -13.30 22.88 7.96
N GLU A 156 -12.25 23.63 7.62
CA GLU A 156 -11.96 24.03 6.23
C GLU A 156 -11.19 22.94 5.44
N SER A 157 -10.58 21.96 6.12
CA SER A 157 -9.85 20.85 5.48
C SER A 157 -10.79 19.87 4.75
N LEU A 158 -12.03 19.74 5.23
CA LEU A 158 -13.06 18.90 4.64
C LEU A 158 -13.72 19.53 3.38
N ASP A 159 -13.62 20.85 3.22
CA ASP A 159 -14.33 21.60 2.17
C ASP A 159 -13.53 21.70 0.85
N HIS A 160 -12.20 21.50 0.89
CA HIS A 160 -11.33 21.57 -0.30
C HIS A 160 -11.23 20.25 -1.10
N HIS A 161 -11.90 19.18 -0.68
CA HIS A 161 -11.79 17.87 -1.32
C HIS A 161 -12.54 17.74 -2.66
N TRP A 162 -13.44 18.67 -3.00
CA TRP A 162 -14.32 18.56 -4.18
C TRP A 162 -13.86 19.32 -5.42
N GLU A 163 -12.87 20.21 -5.33
CA GLU A 163 -12.44 21.04 -6.48
C GLU A 163 -11.26 20.46 -7.29
N LEU A 164 -10.65 19.35 -6.86
CA LEU A 164 -9.54 18.71 -7.57
C LEU A 164 -9.95 17.52 -8.46
N PHE A 165 -11.25 17.31 -8.66
CA PHE A 165 -11.82 16.23 -9.50
C PHE A 165 -12.85 16.73 -10.52
N ILE A 166 -12.59 17.90 -11.13
CA ILE A 166 -13.26 18.34 -12.37
C ILE A 166 -12.23 18.55 -13.47
#